data_AF-A0A397EDL6-F1
#
_entry.id   AF-A0A397EDL6-F1
#
_cell.length_a   1.000
_cell.length_b   1.000
_cell.length_c   1.000
_cell.angle_alpha   90.00
_cell.angle_beta   90.00
_cell.angle_gamma   90.00
#
_symmetry.space_group_name_H-M   'P 1'
#
loop_
_entity.id
_entity.type
_entity.pdbx_description
1 polymer ?
#
loop_
_entity_poly.entity_id
_entity_poly.type
_entity_poly.pdbx_seq_one_letter_code
_entity_poly.pdbx_strand_id
1 'polypeptide(L)'
;MAIKQYNAIKEMPSRHKYTDEQVTVMVNRKRASGKSQVSLGVEIVRLERDVAAAKTANNFDKSIELEARLAQMQHANEQRLAVKTEDVVRINEINKRNREINMKRDMDASASNRAQMDNMSAAQKLQYVRASASRRMYLSKDKIDVNLAEGKLVKLPDGRIMTVNKLVEVEALPDDIIPDNKKNSKEEDVLVKMERKRKAQELAVVETRVNSVEIEGDGTDIANKTIRFIDDDGTWTTIRPAAEILQEQELKKRPVVSDEVKKTRRGISMKDYFNRVKERTAAEDGA
;
A
#
# COMPACT_ATOMS: atom_id res chain seq x y z
N MET A 1 -3.32 -53.36 -9.17
CA MET A 1 -1.98 -53.86 -8.77
C MET A 1 -0.90 -52.78 -8.71
N ALA A 2 -0.91 -51.77 -9.58
CA ALA A 2 0.13 -50.74 -9.67
C ALA A 2 0.36 -49.90 -8.39
N ILE A 3 -0.69 -49.52 -7.65
CA ILE A 3 -0.55 -48.69 -6.42
C ILE A 3 0.19 -49.44 -5.30
N LYS A 4 -0.08 -50.75 -5.14
CA LYS A 4 0.61 -51.57 -4.14
C LYS A 4 2.10 -51.74 -4.46
N GLN A 5 2.44 -51.91 -5.74
CA GLN A 5 3.83 -51.99 -6.19
C GLN A 5 4.57 -50.66 -6.06
N TYR A 6 3.92 -49.54 -6.40
CA TYR A 6 4.47 -48.20 -6.22
C TYR A 6 4.78 -47.92 -4.74
N ASN A 7 3.85 -48.24 -3.84
CA ASN A 7 4.05 -48.05 -2.40
C ASN A 7 5.16 -48.97 -1.86
N ALA A 8 5.25 -50.21 -2.33
CA ALA A 8 6.33 -51.13 -1.96
C ALA A 8 7.71 -50.62 -2.41
N ILE A 9 7.82 -50.10 -3.64
CA ILE A 9 9.06 -49.51 -4.18
C ILE A 9 9.42 -48.23 -3.44
N LYS A 10 8.43 -47.39 -3.09
CA LYS A 10 8.65 -46.15 -2.32
C LYS A 10 9.11 -46.42 -0.89
N GLU A 11 8.64 -47.50 -0.27
CA GLU A 11 9.04 -47.87 1.10
C GLU A 11 10.42 -48.57 1.16
N MET A 12 10.89 -49.16 0.06
CA MET A 12 12.19 -49.87 0.02
C MET A 12 13.39 -49.01 0.48
N PRO A 13 13.59 -47.77 0.00
CA PRO A 13 14.69 -46.91 0.47
C PRO A 13 14.58 -46.55 1.95
N SER A 14 13.36 -46.43 2.48
CA SER A 14 13.15 -46.06 3.89
C SER A 14 13.42 -47.22 4.84
N ARG A 15 13.32 -48.47 4.36
CA ARG A 15 13.61 -49.69 5.15
C ARG A 15 15.05 -50.17 5.01
N HIS A 16 15.81 -49.65 4.04
CA HIS A 16 17.20 -50.05 3.84
C HIS A 16 18.08 -49.49 4.96
N LYS A 17 18.71 -50.39 5.71
CA LYS A 17 19.75 -50.04 6.67
C LYS A 17 21.09 -50.06 5.94
N TYR A 18 21.71 -48.90 5.82
CA TYR A 18 23.04 -48.79 5.24
C TYR A 18 24.08 -49.43 6.15
N THR A 19 25.08 -50.08 5.55
CA THR A 19 26.27 -50.53 6.27
C THR A 19 27.25 -49.36 6.46
N ASP A 20 28.12 -49.45 7.47
CA ASP A 20 29.07 -48.38 7.79
C ASP A 20 30.01 -48.05 6.61
N GLU A 21 30.38 -49.04 5.82
CA GLU A 21 31.17 -48.87 4.59
C GLU A 21 30.40 -48.07 3.52
N GLN A 22 29.12 -48.36 3.32
CA GLN A 22 28.27 -47.63 2.37
C GLN A 22 28.04 -46.18 2.81
N VAL A 23 27.87 -45.94 4.12
CA VAL A 23 27.79 -44.60 4.68
C VAL A 23 29.09 -43.83 4.43
N THR A 24 30.24 -44.47 4.64
CA THR A 24 31.55 -43.87 4.42
C THR A 24 31.76 -43.46 2.96
N VAL A 25 31.39 -44.32 2.01
CA VAL A 25 31.44 -44.01 0.57
C VAL A 25 30.49 -42.86 0.21
N MET A 26 29.27 -42.84 0.76
CA MET A 26 28.32 -41.74 0.53
C MET A 26 28.82 -40.42 1.09
N VAL A 27 29.42 -40.41 2.29
CA VAL A 27 30.02 -39.21 2.90
C VAL A 27 31.18 -38.70 2.06
N ASN A 28 32.06 -39.58 1.58
CA ASN A 28 33.17 -39.21 0.70
C ASN A 28 32.67 -38.66 -0.64
N ARG A 29 31.61 -39.24 -1.22
CA ARG A 29 30.94 -38.74 -2.42
C ARG A 29 30.26 -37.38 -2.18
N LYS A 30 29.71 -37.15 -0.99
CA LYS A 30 29.09 -35.87 -0.58
C LYS A 30 30.13 -34.78 -0.34
N ARG A 31 31.31 -35.13 0.21
CA ARG A 31 32.48 -34.24 0.30
C ARG A 31 33.03 -33.90 -1.09
N ALA A 32 33.19 -34.90 -1.97
CA ALA A 32 33.69 -34.71 -3.34
C ALA A 32 32.74 -33.90 -4.23
N SER A 33 31.43 -33.97 -3.99
CA SER A 33 30.42 -33.16 -4.70
C SER A 33 30.29 -31.71 -4.18
N GLY A 34 31.15 -31.29 -3.24
CA GLY A 34 31.20 -29.91 -2.73
C GLY A 34 30.00 -29.49 -1.88
N LYS A 35 29.01 -30.37 -1.69
CA LYS A 35 27.78 -30.10 -0.92
C LYS A 35 27.95 -30.27 0.59
N SER A 36 29.18 -30.36 1.08
CA SER A 36 29.48 -30.29 2.51
C SER A 36 29.67 -28.85 3.01
N GLN A 37 29.04 -27.86 2.37
CA GLN A 37 28.98 -26.51 2.93
C GLN A 37 28.13 -26.55 4.20
N VAL A 38 28.82 -26.76 5.33
CA VAL A 38 28.39 -26.21 6.60
C VAL A 38 28.16 -24.72 6.36
N SER A 39 27.02 -24.17 6.78
CA SER A 39 26.73 -22.76 6.56
C SER A 39 27.88 -21.91 7.10
N LEU A 40 28.29 -20.87 6.37
CA LEU A 40 29.44 -20.00 6.73
C LEU A 40 29.43 -19.58 8.21
N GLY A 41 28.27 -19.26 8.78
CA GLY A 41 28.14 -18.92 10.20
C GLY A 41 28.50 -20.06 11.17
N VAL A 42 28.16 -21.31 10.86
CA VAL A 42 28.53 -22.47 11.68
C VAL A 42 30.02 -22.79 11.54
N GLU A 43 30.62 -22.52 10.38
CA GLU A 43 32.05 -22.69 10.16
C GLU A 43 32.87 -21.62 10.89
N ILE A 44 32.41 -20.37 10.92
CA ILE A 44 33.00 -19.28 11.72
C ILE A 44 33.04 -19.67 13.21
N VAL A 45 31.91 -20.10 13.78
CA VAL A 45 31.84 -20.49 15.21
C VAL A 45 32.75 -21.68 15.52
N ARG A 46 32.90 -22.64 14.60
CA ARG A 46 33.84 -23.76 14.76
C ARG A 46 35.28 -23.29 14.75
N LEU A 47 35.65 -22.43 13.80
CA LEU A 47 37.00 -21.87 13.71
C LEU A 47 37.34 -21.02 14.94
N GLU A 48 36.42 -20.20 15.45
CA GLU A 48 36.61 -19.44 16.70
C GLU A 48 36.92 -20.36 17.89
N ARG A 49 36.17 -21.46 18.01
CA ARG A 49 36.40 -22.47 19.04
C ARG A 49 37.75 -23.16 18.88
N ASP A 50 38.13 -23.51 17.65
CA ASP A 50 39.39 -24.19 17.36
C ASP A 50 40.60 -23.27 17.58
N VAL A 51 40.48 -21.97 17.27
CA VAL A 51 41.47 -20.93 17.62
C VAL A 51 41.62 -20.84 19.14
N ALA A 52 40.50 -20.76 19.88
CA ALA A 52 40.54 -20.70 21.34
C ALA A 52 41.18 -21.96 21.94
N ALA A 53 40.88 -23.14 21.42
CA ALA A 53 41.48 -24.39 21.84
C ALA A 53 42.98 -24.44 21.53
N ALA A 54 43.42 -23.97 20.35
CA ALA A 54 44.82 -23.91 19.97
C ALA A 54 45.63 -22.95 20.85
N LYS A 55 45.06 -21.78 21.20
CA LYS A 55 45.65 -20.83 22.15
C LYS A 55 45.77 -21.43 23.55
N THR A 56 44.73 -22.11 24.02
CA THR A 56 44.72 -22.77 25.34
C THR A 56 45.75 -23.89 25.42
N ALA A 57 46.01 -24.58 24.30
CA ALA A 57 47.03 -25.61 24.17
C ALA A 57 48.45 -25.05 23.91
N ASN A 58 48.64 -23.72 23.90
CA ASN A 58 49.89 -23.04 23.55
C ASN A 58 50.48 -23.45 22.19
N ASN A 59 49.63 -23.85 21.24
CA ASN A 59 50.04 -24.17 19.88
C ASN A 59 49.83 -22.94 18.98
N PHE A 60 50.78 -22.02 19.03
CA PHE A 60 50.68 -20.71 18.39
C PHE A 60 50.70 -20.78 16.86
N ASP A 61 51.49 -21.68 16.26
CA ASP A 61 51.55 -21.85 14.80
C ASP A 61 50.17 -22.25 14.24
N LYS A 62 49.53 -23.21 14.90
CA LYS A 62 48.17 -23.65 14.54
C LYS A 62 47.13 -22.57 14.81
N SER A 63 47.30 -21.77 15.87
CA SER A 63 46.41 -20.64 16.16
C SER A 63 46.45 -19.60 15.04
N ILE A 64 47.64 -19.25 14.54
CA ILE A 64 47.81 -18.24 13.49
C ILE A 64 47.17 -18.72 12.18
N GLU A 65 47.35 -20.00 11.83
CA GLU A 65 46.74 -20.58 10.63
C GLU A 65 45.19 -20.56 10.71
N LEU A 66 44.63 -20.93 11.87
CA LEU A 66 43.19 -20.93 12.09
C LEU A 66 42.61 -19.51 12.13
N GLU A 67 43.34 -18.53 12.65
CA GLU A 67 42.95 -17.11 12.63
C GLU A 67 42.91 -16.54 11.22
N ALA A 68 43.92 -16.85 10.38
CA ALA A 68 43.94 -16.43 8.98
C ALA A 68 42.73 -17.00 8.22
N ARG A 69 42.39 -18.27 8.49
CA ARG A 69 41.21 -18.92 7.91
C ARG A 69 39.90 -18.35 8.42
N LEU A 70 39.82 -18.01 9.71
CA LEU A 70 38.66 -17.34 10.31
C LEU A 70 38.40 -15.98 9.65
N ALA A 71 39.44 -15.17 9.46
CA ALA A 71 39.34 -13.86 8.83
C ALA A 71 38.83 -13.95 7.37
N GLN A 72 39.32 -14.93 6.60
CA GLN A 72 38.81 -15.17 5.24
C GLN A 72 37.32 -15.54 5.23
N MET A 73 36.88 -16.37 6.17
CA MET A 73 35.49 -16.82 6.26
C MET A 73 34.55 -15.70 6.72
N GLN A 74 35.00 -14.84 7.64
CA GLN A 74 34.28 -13.64 8.06
C GLN A 74 34.10 -12.67 6.88
N HIS A 75 35.17 -12.39 6.15
CA HIS A 75 35.13 -11.53 4.97
C HIS A 75 34.20 -12.08 3.87
N ALA A 76 34.22 -13.39 3.61
CA ALA A 76 33.30 -14.03 2.66
C ALA A 76 31.83 -13.94 3.10
N ASN A 77 31.55 -14.02 4.41
CA ASN A 77 30.21 -13.85 4.95
C ASN A 77 29.73 -12.39 4.85
N GLU A 78 30.62 -11.43 5.14
CA GLU A 78 30.36 -10.00 4.95
C GLU A 78 30.08 -9.66 3.49
N GLN A 79 30.87 -10.17 2.55
CA GLN A 79 30.61 -10.00 1.11
C GLN A 79 29.24 -10.57 0.72
N ARG A 80 28.87 -11.74 1.23
CA ARG A 80 27.55 -12.34 0.96
C ARG A 80 26.40 -11.51 1.52
N LEU A 81 26.58 -10.87 2.69
CA LEU A 81 25.61 -9.97 3.31
C LEU A 81 25.57 -8.59 2.63
N ALA A 82 26.72 -8.12 2.14
CA ALA A 82 26.87 -6.85 1.44
C ALA A 82 26.29 -6.88 0.02
N VAL A 83 26.25 -8.05 -0.62
CA VAL A 83 25.46 -8.30 -1.83
C VAL A 83 23.97 -8.31 -1.44
N LYS A 84 23.44 -7.12 -1.16
CA LYS A 84 22.01 -6.85 -1.27
C LYS A 84 21.70 -7.05 -2.75
N THR A 85 21.03 -8.14 -3.07
CA THR A 85 20.59 -8.40 -4.44
C THR A 85 19.79 -7.18 -4.92
N GLU A 86 19.98 -6.77 -6.17
CA GLU A 86 19.31 -5.58 -6.75
C GLU A 86 17.79 -5.63 -6.52
N ASP A 87 17.22 -6.84 -6.47
CA ASP A 87 15.82 -7.09 -6.15
C ASP A 87 15.43 -6.64 -4.74
N VAL A 88 16.27 -6.81 -3.73
CA VAL A 88 16.00 -6.36 -2.35
C VAL A 88 16.03 -4.83 -2.27
N VAL A 89 16.97 -4.18 -2.98
CA VAL A 89 17.01 -2.71 -3.06
C VAL A 89 15.75 -2.19 -3.75
N ARG A 90 15.38 -2.78 -4.88
CA ARG A 90 14.16 -2.43 -5.64
C ARG A 90 12.89 -2.64 -4.82
N ILE A 91 12.79 -3.74 -4.06
CA ILE A 91 11.66 -4.03 -3.16
C ILE A 91 11.57 -2.98 -2.05
N ASN A 92 12.70 -2.58 -1.47
CA ASN A 92 12.71 -1.55 -0.43
C ASN A 92 12.26 -0.18 -0.96
N GLU A 93 12.67 0.18 -2.18
CA GLU A 93 12.21 1.41 -2.85
C GLU A 93 10.72 1.37 -3.18
N ILE A 94 10.19 0.23 -3.65
CA ILE A 94 8.75 0.03 -3.88
C ILE A 94 7.98 0.19 -2.56
N ASN A 95 8.45 -0.43 -1.48
CA ASN A 95 7.82 -0.33 -0.17
C ASN A 95 7.84 1.10 0.37
N LYS A 96 8.92 1.85 0.14
CA LYS A 96 9.00 3.27 0.50
C LYS A 96 7.95 4.08 -0.26
N ARG A 97 7.88 3.93 -1.58
CA ARG A 97 6.87 4.60 -2.42
C ARG A 97 5.43 4.23 -2.02
N ASN A 98 5.16 2.98 -1.70
CA ASN A 98 3.83 2.56 -1.26
C ASN A 98 3.41 3.21 0.07
N ARG A 99 4.34 3.38 1.02
CA ARG A 99 4.06 4.11 2.27
C ARG A 99 3.73 5.57 1.99
N GLU A 100 4.52 6.23 1.13
CA GLU A 100 4.30 7.63 0.75
C GLU A 100 2.95 7.83 0.04
N ILE A 101 2.59 6.92 -0.88
CA ILE A 101 1.29 6.96 -1.56
C ILE A 101 0.13 6.77 -0.59
N ASN A 102 0.23 5.84 0.35
CA ASN A 102 -0.82 5.63 1.35
C ASN A 102 -0.98 6.86 2.24
N MET A 103 0.12 7.43 2.75
CA MET A 103 0.08 8.67 3.52
C MET A 103 -0.57 9.81 2.74
N LYS A 104 -0.24 9.95 1.44
CA LYS A 104 -0.85 10.98 0.60
C LYS A 104 -2.34 10.75 0.38
N ARG A 105 -2.77 9.50 0.14
CA ARG A 105 -4.19 9.16 0.01
C ARG A 105 -4.98 9.43 1.28
N ASP A 106 -4.41 9.15 2.45
CA ASP A 106 -5.05 9.42 3.73
C ASP A 106 -5.17 10.94 3.97
N MET A 107 -4.16 11.72 3.58
CA MET A 107 -4.20 13.18 3.61
C MET A 107 -5.24 13.75 2.64
N ASP A 108 -5.29 13.25 1.40
CA ASP A 108 -6.25 13.66 0.37
C ASP A 108 -7.69 13.30 0.78
N ALA A 109 -7.90 12.11 1.38
CA ALA A 109 -9.20 11.70 1.92
C ALA A 109 -9.63 12.60 3.09
N SER A 110 -8.69 12.95 3.98
CA SER A 110 -8.95 13.87 5.09
C SER A 110 -9.29 15.29 4.58
N ALA A 111 -8.59 15.77 3.56
CA ALA A 111 -8.85 17.06 2.94
C ALA A 111 -10.21 17.08 2.21
N SER A 112 -10.53 16.01 1.47
CA SER A 112 -11.82 15.84 0.79
C SER A 112 -12.98 15.80 1.79
N ASN A 113 -12.84 15.05 2.89
CA ASN A 113 -13.84 15.00 3.96
C ASN A 113 -14.04 16.38 4.62
N ARG A 114 -12.97 17.14 4.86
CA ARG A 114 -13.09 18.52 5.38
C ARG A 114 -13.80 19.44 4.38
N ALA A 115 -13.40 19.42 3.11
CA ALA A 115 -14.03 20.23 2.08
C ALA A 115 -15.53 19.89 1.89
N GLN A 116 -15.89 18.61 2.00
CA GLN A 116 -17.29 18.19 2.00
C GLN A 116 -18.05 18.73 3.21
N MET A 117 -17.44 18.70 4.40
CA MET A 117 -18.04 19.28 5.59
C MET A 117 -18.19 20.79 5.46
N ASP A 118 -17.20 21.53 4.98
CA ASP A 118 -17.25 22.99 4.88
C ASP A 118 -18.39 23.50 3.97
N ASN A 119 -18.77 22.72 2.96
CA ASN A 119 -19.89 23.04 2.07
C ASN A 119 -21.27 22.62 2.62
N MET A 120 -21.32 21.91 3.75
CA MET A 120 -22.56 21.46 4.39
C MET A 120 -23.08 22.46 5.43
N SER A 121 -24.40 22.60 5.50
CA SER A 121 -25.07 23.32 6.60
C SER A 121 -24.82 22.61 7.94
N ALA A 122 -24.87 23.33 9.06
CA ALA A 122 -24.66 22.76 10.40
C ALA A 122 -25.54 21.53 10.68
N ALA A 123 -26.79 21.53 10.20
CA ALA A 123 -27.69 20.38 10.31
C ALA A 123 -27.24 19.16 9.48
N GLN A 124 -26.63 19.38 8.31
CA GLN A 124 -26.09 18.31 7.45
C GLN A 124 -24.78 17.75 8.01
N LYS A 125 -23.90 18.62 8.54
CA LYS A 125 -22.70 18.22 9.28
C LYS A 125 -23.05 17.28 10.44
N LEU A 126 -24.10 17.63 11.20
CA LEU A 126 -24.62 16.81 12.29
C LEU A 126 -25.13 15.43 11.83
N GLN A 127 -25.84 15.37 10.69
CA GLN A 127 -26.29 14.11 10.12
C GLN A 127 -25.12 13.26 9.64
N TYR A 128 -24.12 13.87 9.01
CA TYR A 128 -22.91 13.17 8.55
C TYR A 128 -22.12 12.56 9.72
N VAL A 129 -21.88 13.32 10.79
CA VAL A 129 -21.21 12.83 12.00
C VAL A 129 -22.00 11.69 12.65
N ARG A 130 -23.34 11.82 12.73
CA ARG A 130 -24.21 10.74 13.25
C ARG A 130 -24.21 9.49 12.38
N ALA A 131 -24.12 9.62 11.06
CA ALA A 131 -24.10 8.50 10.13
C ALA A 131 -22.73 7.80 10.09
N SER A 132 -21.63 8.56 10.21
CA SER A 132 -20.26 8.04 10.22
C SER A 132 -19.91 7.31 11.54
N ALA A 133 -20.44 7.81 12.67
CA ALA A 133 -20.19 7.23 13.99
C ALA A 133 -21.19 6.13 14.35
N SER A 134 -21.14 4.99 13.67
CA SER A 134 -22.06 3.87 13.88
C SER A 134 -22.02 3.24 15.29
N ARG A 135 -21.09 3.64 16.17
CA ARG A 135 -20.89 3.07 17.52
C ARG A 135 -20.90 4.09 18.67
N ARG A 136 -20.93 5.39 18.38
CA ARG A 136 -20.90 6.47 19.39
C ARG A 136 -22.09 7.41 19.21
N MET A 137 -22.73 7.80 20.30
CA MET A 137 -23.79 8.81 20.29
C MET A 137 -23.21 10.17 20.66
N TYR A 138 -23.56 11.20 19.89
CA TYR A 138 -23.15 12.56 20.18
C TYR A 138 -24.31 13.37 20.77
N LEU A 139 -24.09 14.00 21.93
CA LEU A 139 -25.01 14.93 22.59
C LEU A 139 -24.33 16.26 22.91
N SER A 140 -25.10 17.34 23.00
CA SER A 140 -24.56 18.63 23.46
C SER A 140 -24.11 18.52 24.92
N LYS A 141 -23.09 19.28 25.29
CA LYS A 141 -22.49 19.27 26.63
C LYS A 141 -23.54 19.49 27.74
N ASP A 142 -24.40 20.49 27.55
CA ASP A 142 -25.52 20.77 28.47
C ASP A 142 -26.44 19.56 28.69
N LYS A 143 -26.72 18.79 27.63
CA LYS A 143 -27.58 17.61 27.73
C LYS A 143 -26.87 16.43 28.38
N ILE A 144 -25.54 16.34 28.23
CA ILE A 144 -24.76 15.30 28.90
C ILE A 144 -24.77 15.56 30.41
N ASP A 145 -24.55 16.80 30.83
CA ASP A 145 -24.52 17.17 32.25
C ASP A 145 -25.88 16.97 32.92
N VAL A 146 -26.97 17.35 32.25
CA VAL A 146 -28.34 17.10 32.74
C VAL A 146 -28.63 15.59 32.83
N ASN A 147 -28.29 14.80 31.82
CA ASN A 147 -28.57 13.36 31.84
C ASN A 147 -27.67 12.58 32.80
N LEU A 148 -26.46 13.06 33.10
CA LEU A 148 -25.61 12.52 34.17
C LEU A 148 -26.22 12.82 35.54
N ALA A 149 -26.72 14.04 35.75
CA ALA A 149 -27.41 14.42 36.99
C ALA A 149 -28.72 13.65 37.19
N GLU A 150 -29.46 13.37 36.12
CA GLU A 150 -30.69 12.56 36.13
C GLU A 150 -30.41 11.03 36.17
N GLY A 151 -29.15 10.60 36.15
CA GLY A 151 -28.76 9.18 36.22
C GLY A 151 -29.08 8.36 34.96
N LYS A 152 -29.42 9.00 33.83
CA LYS A 152 -29.66 8.33 32.54
C LYS A 152 -28.37 7.98 31.79
N LEU A 153 -27.27 8.66 32.14
CA LEU A 153 -25.91 8.39 31.70
C LEU A 153 -25.05 7.99 32.89
N VAL A 154 -24.06 7.13 32.66
CA VAL A 154 -23.08 6.71 33.67
C VAL A 154 -21.70 7.09 33.19
N LYS A 155 -20.92 7.72 34.08
CA LYS A 155 -19.50 7.97 33.86
C LYS A 155 -18.70 6.79 34.41
N LEU A 156 -17.94 6.13 33.55
CA LEU A 156 -17.06 5.03 33.93
C LEU A 156 -15.75 5.55 34.57
N PRO A 157 -15.02 4.69 35.30
CA PRO A 157 -13.75 5.06 35.95
C PRO A 157 -12.65 5.52 34.98
N ASP A 158 -12.76 5.12 33.71
CA ASP A 158 -11.86 5.52 32.62
C ASP A 158 -12.22 6.87 31.97
N GLY A 159 -13.26 7.54 32.48
CA GLY A 159 -13.72 8.84 31.99
C GLY A 159 -14.75 8.77 30.85
N ARG A 160 -15.08 7.59 30.31
CA ARG A 160 -16.10 7.44 29.26
C ARG A 160 -17.51 7.59 29.82
N ILE A 161 -18.41 8.16 29.03
CA ILE A 161 -19.83 8.32 29.38
C ILE A 161 -20.63 7.31 28.57
N MET A 162 -21.53 6.56 29.21
CA MET A 162 -22.34 5.54 28.56
C MET A 162 -23.81 5.67 28.92
N THR A 163 -24.69 5.27 28.00
CA THR A 163 -26.13 5.13 28.29
C THR A 163 -26.40 3.89 29.14
N VAL A 164 -27.23 4.04 30.17
CA VAL A 164 -27.58 2.95 31.10
C VAL A 164 -28.24 1.76 30.38
N ASN A 165 -29.13 2.03 29.42
CA ASN A 165 -29.97 1.00 28.81
C ASN A 165 -29.27 0.19 27.71
N LYS A 166 -28.55 0.88 26.81
CA LYS A 166 -27.98 0.26 25.60
C LYS A 166 -26.45 0.21 25.60
N LEU A 167 -25.80 0.69 26.66
CA LEU A 167 -24.33 0.72 26.79
C LEU A 167 -23.64 1.33 25.56
N VAL A 168 -24.23 2.41 25.03
CA VAL A 168 -23.62 3.18 23.93
C VAL A 168 -22.79 4.30 24.52
N GLU A 169 -21.55 4.43 24.04
CA GLU A 169 -20.63 5.51 24.42
C GLU A 169 -21.17 6.86 23.91
N VAL A 170 -21.21 7.84 24.80
CA VAL A 170 -21.70 9.19 24.56
C VAL A 170 -20.52 10.16 24.63
N GLU A 171 -20.34 10.95 23.58
CA GLU A 171 -19.29 11.97 23.50
C GLU A 171 -19.94 13.34 23.24
N ALA A 172 -19.33 14.39 23.79
CA ALA A 172 -19.80 15.75 23.56
C ALA A 172 -19.58 16.14 22.09
N LEU A 173 -20.55 16.83 21.48
CA LEU A 173 -20.30 17.46 20.19
C LEU A 173 -19.22 18.54 20.31
N PRO A 174 -18.35 18.69 19.30
CA PRO A 174 -17.44 19.83 19.20
C PRO A 174 -18.20 21.16 19.27
N ASP A 175 -17.67 22.11 20.04
CA ASP A 175 -18.31 23.40 20.32
C ASP A 175 -18.59 24.21 19.03
N ASP A 176 -17.75 24.06 17.99
CA ASP A 176 -17.90 24.71 16.68
C ASP A 176 -19.17 24.30 15.89
N ILE A 177 -19.85 23.22 16.29
CA ILE A 177 -21.03 22.67 15.59
C ILE A 177 -22.33 23.06 16.30
N ILE A 178 -22.25 23.50 17.56
CA ILE A 178 -23.42 23.88 18.35
C ILE A 178 -23.63 25.38 18.14
N PRO A 179 -24.74 25.82 17.51
CA PRO A 179 -25.07 27.23 17.50
C PRO A 179 -25.29 27.68 18.95
N ASP A 180 -24.47 28.61 19.42
CA ASP A 180 -24.58 29.19 20.75
C ASP A 180 -25.97 29.80 20.92
N ASN A 181 -26.85 29.07 21.62
CA ASN A 181 -28.15 29.59 22.02
C ASN A 181 -27.96 30.54 23.21
N LYS A 182 -27.31 31.69 22.98
CA LYS A 182 -27.39 32.94 23.77
C LYS A 182 -26.34 33.95 23.29
N LYS A 183 -26.66 34.74 22.25
CA LYS A 183 -26.39 36.19 22.18
C LYS A 183 -26.99 36.81 20.91
N ASN A 184 -27.90 37.76 21.13
CA ASN A 184 -28.31 38.88 20.26
C ASN A 184 -28.54 38.62 18.75
N SER A 185 -29.66 37.98 18.44
CA SER A 185 -30.20 37.71 17.10
C SER A 185 -30.59 38.92 16.24
N LYS A 186 -30.15 40.15 16.56
CA LYS A 186 -30.46 41.34 15.75
C LYS A 186 -29.26 41.92 15.01
N GLU A 187 -28.03 41.74 15.51
CA GLU A 187 -26.82 42.22 14.82
C GLU A 187 -26.22 41.15 13.90
N GLU A 188 -26.22 39.89 14.32
CA GLU A 188 -25.78 38.77 13.48
C GLU A 188 -26.68 38.56 12.25
N ASP A 189 -27.99 38.78 12.37
CA ASP A 189 -28.89 38.61 11.22
C ASP A 189 -28.73 39.75 10.18
N VAL A 190 -28.23 40.92 10.60
CA VAL A 190 -27.85 42.03 9.71
C VAL A 190 -26.48 41.76 9.09
N LEU A 191 -25.51 41.27 9.87
CA LEU A 191 -24.19 40.89 9.37
C LEU A 191 -24.26 39.71 8.40
N VAL A 192 -25.05 38.68 8.68
CA VAL A 192 -25.27 37.54 7.78
C VAL A 192 -26.07 37.95 6.54
N LYS A 193 -27.02 38.89 6.64
CA LYS A 193 -27.67 39.48 5.45
C LYS A 193 -26.73 40.37 4.64
N MET A 194 -25.84 41.12 5.30
CA MET A 194 -24.81 41.95 4.65
C MET A 194 -23.73 41.08 4.02
N GLU A 195 -23.31 39.98 4.65
CA GLU A 195 -22.38 39.00 4.10
C GLU A 195 -23.01 38.19 2.99
N ARG A 196 -24.29 37.80 3.09
CA ARG A 196 -25.00 37.18 1.96
C ARG A 196 -25.19 38.17 0.81
N LYS A 197 -25.46 39.45 1.08
CA LYS A 197 -25.47 40.50 0.05
C LYS A 197 -24.07 40.75 -0.53
N ARG A 198 -23.02 40.72 0.29
CA ARG A 198 -21.63 40.91 -0.14
C ARG A 198 -21.13 39.71 -0.93
N LYS A 199 -21.44 38.47 -0.53
CA LYS A 199 -21.18 37.26 -1.32
C LYS A 199 -22.03 37.21 -2.58
N ALA A 200 -23.29 37.63 -2.54
CA ALA A 200 -24.11 37.73 -3.75
C ALA A 200 -23.60 38.84 -4.69
N GLN A 201 -23.06 39.94 -4.16
CA GLN A 201 -22.39 40.98 -4.95
C GLN A 201 -21.02 40.52 -5.45
N GLU A 202 -20.21 39.80 -4.68
CA GLU A 202 -18.93 39.21 -5.11
C GLU A 202 -19.16 38.12 -6.16
N LEU A 203 -20.19 37.28 -6.01
CA LEU A 203 -20.61 36.30 -7.02
C LEU A 203 -21.22 36.96 -8.27
N ALA A 204 -21.87 38.12 -8.13
CA ALA A 204 -22.37 38.90 -9.27
C ALA A 204 -21.30 39.79 -9.93
N VAL A 205 -20.12 39.95 -9.32
CA VAL A 205 -19.02 40.78 -9.84
C VAL A 205 -17.95 39.95 -10.57
N VAL A 206 -18.02 38.61 -10.55
CA VAL A 206 -17.25 37.77 -11.48
C VAL A 206 -18.10 37.38 -12.68
N GLU A 207 -18.74 38.36 -13.31
CA GLU A 207 -18.89 38.29 -14.76
C GLU A 207 -17.54 38.72 -15.34
N THR A 208 -16.67 37.74 -15.61
CA THR A 208 -15.51 38.00 -16.49
C THR A 208 -16.08 38.53 -17.79
N ARG A 209 -15.90 39.83 -18.04
CA ARG A 209 -16.32 40.48 -19.28
C ARG A 209 -15.41 39.98 -20.38
N VAL A 210 -15.80 38.87 -20.98
CA VAL A 210 -15.14 38.38 -22.19
C VAL A 210 -15.47 39.39 -23.30
N ASN A 211 -14.49 40.22 -23.65
CA ASN A 211 -14.69 41.34 -24.58
C ASN A 211 -15.06 40.86 -26.00
N SER A 212 -14.62 39.66 -26.40
CA SER A 212 -15.03 39.00 -27.64
C SER A 212 -14.77 37.49 -27.59
N VAL A 213 -15.72 36.71 -28.13
CA VAL A 213 -15.61 35.26 -28.31
C VAL A 213 -15.75 34.93 -29.80
N GLU A 214 -14.77 34.23 -30.34
CA GLU A 214 -14.81 33.66 -31.68
C GLU A 214 -14.95 32.13 -31.58
N ILE A 215 -15.90 31.57 -32.32
CA ILE A 215 -16.14 30.13 -32.36
C ILE A 215 -15.89 29.68 -33.80
N GLU A 216 -14.84 28.89 -34.00
CA GLU A 216 -14.41 28.41 -35.32
C GLU A 216 -14.71 26.90 -35.42
N GLY A 217 -15.54 26.53 -36.40
CA GLY A 217 -15.88 25.14 -36.71
C GLY A 217 -17.27 24.96 -37.34
N ASP A 218 -17.36 24.11 -38.36
CA ASP A 218 -18.60 23.74 -39.03
C ASP A 218 -19.40 22.72 -38.21
N GLY A 219 -20.72 22.93 -38.12
CA GLY A 219 -21.66 22.06 -37.42
C GLY A 219 -22.32 22.69 -36.20
N THR A 220 -23.34 22.05 -35.65
CA THR A 220 -24.13 22.54 -34.50
C THR A 220 -23.58 22.08 -33.15
N ASP A 221 -22.65 21.12 -33.14
CA ASP A 221 -22.15 20.50 -31.91
C ASP A 221 -20.94 21.25 -31.34
N ILE A 222 -21.08 21.73 -30.10
CA ILE A 222 -20.07 22.51 -29.38
C ILE A 222 -18.83 21.66 -29.04
N ALA A 223 -18.99 20.34 -28.93
CA ALA A 223 -17.89 19.43 -28.58
C ALA A 223 -16.75 19.40 -29.62
N ASN A 224 -17.03 19.77 -30.86
CA ASN A 224 -16.09 19.75 -31.98
C ASN A 224 -15.55 21.14 -32.37
N LYS A 225 -15.96 22.20 -31.65
CA LYS A 225 -15.57 23.57 -31.99
C LYS A 225 -14.37 24.03 -31.20
N THR A 226 -13.54 24.83 -31.86
CA THR A 226 -12.45 25.55 -31.20
C THR A 226 -13.00 26.89 -30.72
N ILE A 227 -12.83 27.18 -29.44
CA ILE A 227 -13.31 28.43 -28.83
C ILE A 227 -12.10 29.31 -28.59
N ARG A 228 -12.11 30.53 -29.15
CA ARG A 228 -11.12 31.57 -28.87
C ARG A 228 -11.79 32.72 -28.14
N PHE A 229 -11.16 33.19 -27.07
CA PHE A 229 -11.64 34.35 -26.34
C PHE A 229 -10.48 35.24 -25.95
N ILE A 230 -10.76 36.54 -25.82
CA ILE A 230 -9.79 37.52 -25.34
C ILE A 230 -9.88 37.57 -23.81
N ASP A 231 -8.77 37.28 -23.15
CA ASP A 231 -8.61 37.45 -21.71
C ASP A 231 -8.46 38.94 -21.34
N ASP A 232 -8.61 39.27 -20.05
CA ASP A 232 -8.56 40.64 -19.53
C ASP A 232 -7.23 41.37 -19.88
N ASP A 233 -6.17 40.62 -20.15
CA ASP A 233 -4.85 41.11 -20.56
C ASP A 233 -4.73 41.41 -22.07
N GLY A 234 -5.81 41.24 -22.85
CA GLY A 234 -5.84 41.46 -24.30
C GLY A 234 -5.26 40.32 -25.14
N THR A 235 -4.85 39.22 -24.51
CA THR A 235 -4.31 38.03 -25.17
C THR A 235 -5.41 37.07 -25.62
N TRP A 236 -5.25 36.49 -26.80
CA TRP A 236 -6.14 35.45 -27.29
C TRP A 236 -5.82 34.10 -26.66
N THR A 237 -6.79 33.54 -25.94
CA THR A 237 -6.71 32.19 -25.38
C THR A 237 -7.57 31.25 -26.21
N THR A 238 -6.97 30.14 -26.65
CA THR A 238 -7.62 29.15 -27.52
C THR A 238 -7.87 27.86 -26.75
N ILE A 239 -9.13 27.48 -26.62
CA ILE A 239 -9.55 26.18 -26.11
C ILE A 239 -9.78 25.23 -27.29
N ARG A 240 -8.99 24.16 -27.33
CA ARG A 240 -9.11 23.08 -28.32
C ARG A 240 -10.43 22.30 -28.12
N PRO A 241 -10.96 21.64 -29.17
CA PRO A 241 -12.20 20.89 -29.10
C PRO A 241 -12.20 19.84 -27.98
N ALA A 242 -13.31 19.74 -27.24
CA ALA A 242 -13.45 18.81 -26.12
C ALA A 242 -13.31 17.34 -26.55
N ALA A 243 -13.73 17.01 -27.77
CA ALA A 243 -13.61 15.66 -28.34
C ALA A 243 -12.14 15.21 -28.50
N GLU A 244 -11.24 16.10 -28.92
CA GLU A 244 -9.81 15.82 -29.09
C GLU A 244 -9.13 15.59 -27.73
N ILE A 245 -9.46 16.43 -26.74
CA ILE A 245 -8.91 16.34 -25.38
C ILE A 245 -9.33 15.02 -24.71
N LEU A 246 -10.57 14.58 -24.91
CA LEU A 246 -11.05 13.31 -24.37
C LEU A 246 -10.35 12.10 -25.01
N GLN A 247 -10.18 12.09 -26.34
CA GLN A 247 -9.45 11.02 -27.02
C GLN A 247 -7.99 10.92 -26.56
N GLU A 248 -7.30 12.05 -26.39
CA GLU A 248 -5.91 12.06 -25.90
C GLU A 248 -5.81 11.52 -24.46
N GLN A 249 -6.77 11.87 -23.59
CA GLN A 249 -6.83 11.34 -22.23
C GLN A 249 -7.13 9.83 -22.19
N GLU A 250 -8.00 9.34 -23.06
CA GLU A 250 -8.30 7.90 -23.14
C GLU A 250 -7.08 7.10 -23.62
N LEU A 251 -6.35 7.61 -24.62
CA LEU A 251 -5.10 7.02 -25.10
C LEU A 251 -4.02 6.99 -24.01
N LYS A 252 -3.89 8.05 -23.21
CA LYS A 252 -2.93 8.11 -22.09
C LYS A 252 -3.30 7.20 -20.91
N LYS A 253 -4.59 6.94 -20.67
CA LYS A 253 -5.05 6.12 -19.53
C LYS A 253 -4.97 4.62 -19.77
N ARG A 254 -4.99 4.16 -21.03
CA ARG A 254 -4.95 2.73 -21.36
C ARG A 254 -3.58 2.35 -21.93
N PRO A 255 -2.69 1.69 -21.16
CA PRO A 255 -1.54 1.06 -21.77
C PRO A 255 -2.04 -0.02 -22.73
N VAL A 256 -1.89 0.21 -24.04
CA VAL A 256 -2.20 -0.78 -25.07
C VAL A 256 -1.17 -1.89 -24.96
N VAL A 257 -1.45 -2.87 -24.11
CA VAL A 257 -0.65 -4.09 -24.00
C VAL A 257 -0.86 -4.89 -25.28
N SER A 258 0.20 -5.12 -26.05
CA SER A 258 0.15 -5.90 -27.28
C SER A 258 -0.38 -7.31 -27.00
N ASP A 259 -1.09 -7.89 -27.97
CA ASP A 259 -1.74 -9.19 -27.79
C ASP A 259 -0.72 -10.34 -27.59
N GLU A 260 0.52 -10.14 -28.01
CA GLU A 260 1.65 -11.05 -27.73
C GLU A 260 1.98 -11.11 -26.23
N VAL A 261 2.00 -9.96 -25.55
CA VAL A 261 2.24 -9.87 -24.10
C VAL A 261 1.04 -10.40 -23.29
N LYS A 262 -0.18 -10.33 -23.84
CA LYS A 262 -1.35 -10.99 -23.23
C LYS A 262 -1.30 -12.51 -23.36
N LYS A 263 -0.79 -13.04 -24.48
CA LYS A 263 -0.61 -14.50 -24.68
C LYS A 263 0.43 -15.08 -23.73
N THR A 264 1.51 -14.36 -23.43
CA THR A 264 2.54 -14.82 -22.47
C THR A 264 2.10 -14.73 -21.02
N ARG A 265 1.15 -13.84 -20.68
CA ARG A 265 0.59 -13.71 -19.32
C ARG A 265 -0.53 -14.70 -18.99
N ARG A 266 -1.18 -15.34 -19.96
CA ARG A 266 -2.11 -16.44 -19.66
C ARG A 266 -1.27 -17.64 -19.24
N GLY A 267 -1.39 -18.03 -17.97
CA GLY A 267 -0.76 -19.25 -17.44
C GLY A 267 -1.04 -20.43 -18.38
N ILE A 268 0.00 -21.21 -18.66
CA ILE A 268 -0.07 -22.37 -19.55
C ILE A 268 -1.10 -23.34 -18.97
N SER A 269 -2.13 -23.68 -19.76
CA SER A 269 -3.08 -24.72 -19.37
C SER A 269 -2.35 -26.04 -19.15
N MET A 270 -2.81 -26.87 -18.21
CA MET A 270 -2.20 -28.19 -17.95
C MET A 270 -2.06 -29.02 -19.24
N LYS A 271 -3.03 -28.88 -20.16
CA LYS A 271 -3.03 -29.56 -21.46
C LYS A 271 -1.90 -29.07 -22.39
N ASP A 272 -1.64 -27.77 -22.38
CA ASP A 272 -0.55 -27.16 -23.16
C ASP A 272 0.83 -27.49 -22.56
N TYR A 273 0.92 -27.62 -21.24
CA TYR A 273 2.14 -28.11 -20.57
C TYR A 273 2.45 -29.55 -20.99
N PHE A 274 1.47 -30.45 -20.97
CA PHE A 274 1.67 -31.84 -21.39
C PHE A 274 2.03 -31.97 -22.88
N ASN A 275 1.46 -31.13 -23.75
CA ASN A 275 1.83 -31.11 -25.15
C ASN A 275 3.28 -30.64 -25.37
N ARG A 276 3.73 -29.59 -24.66
CA ARG A 276 5.13 -29.15 -24.69
C ARG A 276 6.11 -30.20 -24.18
N VAL A 277 5.74 -30.93 -23.14
CA VAL A 277 6.58 -32.02 -22.61
C VAL A 277 6.69 -33.14 -23.63
N LYS A 278 5.58 -33.52 -24.29
CA LYS A 278 5.59 -34.53 -25.36
C LYS A 278 6.42 -34.11 -26.58
N GLU A 279 6.30 -32.85 -26.99
CA GLU A 279 7.09 -32.32 -28.11
C GLU A 279 8.59 -32.27 -27.80
N ARG A 280 8.98 -31.96 -26.55
CA ARG A 280 10.38 -32.03 -26.13
C ARG A 280 10.93 -33.45 -26.13
N THR A 281 10.16 -34.42 -25.61
CA THR A 281 10.60 -35.82 -25.62
C THR A 281 10.71 -36.36 -27.05
N ALA A 282 9.79 -35.97 -27.96
CA ALA A 282 9.87 -36.39 -29.35
C ALA A 282 11.05 -35.73 -30.12
N ALA A 283 11.47 -34.54 -29.71
CA ALA A 283 12.64 -33.87 -30.28
C ALA A 283 13.97 -34.42 -29.73
N GLU A 284 14.00 -34.92 -28.48
CA GLU A 284 15.17 -35.58 -27.88
C GLU A 284 15.33 -37.03 -28.35
N ASP A 285 14.25 -37.75 -28.65
CA ASP A 285 14.29 -39.12 -29.20
C ASP A 285 14.58 -39.17 -30.72
N GLY A 286 14.64 -38.01 -31.38
CA GLY A 286 14.92 -37.87 -32.81
C GLY A 286 16.32 -37.34 -33.16
N ALA A 287 17.21 -37.20 -32.17
CA ALA A 287 18.61 -36.79 -32.30
C ALA A 287 19.55 -37.90 -31.84
#